data_AF-A0A0F9EGF0-F1
#
_entry.id   AF-A0A0F9EGF0-F1
#
_cell.length_a   1.000
_cell.length_b   1.000
_cell.length_c   1.000
_cell.angle_alpha   90.00
_cell.angle_beta   90.00
_cell.angle_gamma   90.00
#
_symmetry.space_group_name_H-M   'P 1'
#
loop_
_entity.id
_entity.type
_entity.pdbx_description
1 polymer ?
#
loop_
_entity_poly.entity_id
_entity_poly.type
_entity_poly.pdbx_seq_one_letter_code
_entity_poly.pdbx_strand_id
1 'polypeptide(L)' 'MSDESYVKLREYINENSIGFPETSSNVGFKILKKLFSAEEAEIILKLKPSRHRETADQVAKRTGLDKNTIEKELELLS' A
#
# COMPACT_ATOMS: atom_id res chain seq x y z
N MET A 1 -12.42 -2.06 -9.76
CA MET A 1 -11.36 -2.53 -8.84
C MET A 1 -10.48 -1.39 -8.32
N SER A 2 -10.16 -0.36 -9.11
CA SER A 2 -9.34 0.81 -8.70
C SER A 2 -9.75 1.46 -7.36
N ASP A 3 -11.05 1.70 -7.13
CA ASP A 3 -11.48 2.49 -5.96
C ASP A 3 -11.36 1.72 -4.64
N GLU A 4 -11.51 0.39 -4.65
CA GLU A 4 -11.42 -0.43 -3.45
C GLU A 4 -9.98 -0.49 -2.92
N SER A 5 -9.00 -0.49 -3.82
CA SER A 5 -7.57 -0.45 -3.48
C SER A 5 -7.19 0.84 -2.75
N TYR A 6 -7.77 1.99 -3.13
CA TYR A 6 -7.52 3.24 -2.43
C TYR A 6 -8.22 3.33 -1.05
N VAL A 7 -9.39 2.71 -0.89
CA VAL A 7 -10.05 2.60 0.42
C VAL A 7 -9.19 1.78 1.38
N LYS A 8 -8.73 0.61 0.93
CA LYS A 8 -7.84 -0.27 1.72
C LYS A 8 -6.50 0.42 2.02
N LEU A 9 -5.95 1.17 1.07
CA LEU A 9 -4.70 1.93 1.29
C LEU A 9 -4.89 3.00 2.37
N ARG A 10 -6.03 3.68 2.38
CA ARG A 10 -6.37 4.65 3.43
C ARG A 10 -6.43 4.00 4.80
N GLU A 11 -7.15 2.90 4.93
CA GLU A 11 -7.26 2.15 6.19
C GLU A 11 -5.88 1.69 6.66
N TYR A 12 -5.05 1.18 5.76
CA TYR A 12 -3.68 0.78 6.05
C TYR A 12 -2.83 1.95 6.60
N ILE A 13 -2.86 3.12 5.96
CA ILE A 13 -2.11 4.30 6.43
C ILE A 13 -2.65 4.76 7.79
N ASN A 14 -3.98 4.71 7.99
CA ASN A 14 -4.60 5.07 9.26
C ASN A 14 -4.21 4.13 10.41
N GLU A 15 -4.02 2.83 10.13
CA GLU A 15 -3.62 1.83 11.12
C GLU A 15 -2.11 1.87 11.44
N ASN A 16 -1.26 2.31 10.50
CA ASN A 16 0.20 2.28 10.62
C ASN A 16 0.86 3.65 10.87
N SER A 17 0.09 4.74 10.79
CA SER A 17 0.56 6.12 11.04
C SER A 17 -0.26 6.79 12.16
N ILE A 18 0.13 8.00 12.57
CA ILE A 18 -0.58 8.79 13.60
C ILE A 18 -2.01 9.21 13.17
N GLY A 19 -2.36 9.01 11.90
CA GLY A 19 -3.75 8.98 11.46
C GLY A 19 -3.98 9.37 10.01
N PHE A 20 -4.94 8.71 9.38
CA PHE A 20 -5.53 9.07 8.09
C PHE A 20 -7.02 8.66 8.07
N PRO A 21 -7.84 9.25 8.96
CA PRO A 21 -9.19 8.76 9.22
C PRO A 21 -10.12 8.92 8.03
N GLU A 22 -11.20 8.13 8.02
CA GLU A 22 -12.33 8.35 7.13
C GLU A 22 -12.85 9.77 7.29
N THR A 23 -13.02 10.49 6.18
CA THR A 23 -13.67 11.80 6.18
C THR A 23 -14.87 11.77 5.27
N SER A 24 -15.99 12.34 5.72
CA SER A 24 -17.25 12.42 4.96
C SER A 24 -17.08 13.12 3.61
N SER A 25 -16.04 13.96 3.48
CA SER A 25 -15.72 14.71 2.27
C SER A 25 -14.91 13.90 1.23
N ASN A 26 -14.56 12.64 1.50
CA ASN A 26 -13.69 11.80 0.65
C ASN A 26 -12.37 12.49 0.25
N VAL A 27 -11.89 13.45 1.04
CA VAL A 27 -10.69 14.24 0.73
C VAL A 27 -9.45 13.36 0.78
N GLY A 28 -9.35 12.48 1.79
CA GLY A 28 -8.25 11.51 1.90
C GLY A 28 -8.13 10.62 0.66
N PHE A 29 -9.27 10.17 0.12
CA PHE A 29 -9.29 9.36 -1.09
C PHE A 29 -8.79 10.11 -2.34
N LYS A 30 -9.16 11.40 -2.48
CA LYS A 30 -8.66 12.25 -3.56
C LYS A 30 -7.16 12.52 -3.45
N ILE A 31 -6.63 12.62 -2.22
CA ILE A 31 -5.20 12.77 -1.99
C ILE A 31 -4.46 11.49 -2.41
N LEU A 32 -4.94 10.31 -2.01
CA LEU A 32 -4.32 9.04 -2.38
C LEU A 32 -4.28 8.83 -3.90
N LYS A 33 -5.35 9.19 -4.61
CA LYS A 33 -5.40 9.15 -6.08
C LYS A 33 -4.43 10.12 -6.78
N LYS A 34 -3.97 11.16 -6.09
CA LYS A 34 -2.96 12.09 -6.60
C LYS A 34 -1.53 11.65 -6.29
N LEU A 35 -1.35 10.89 -5.22
CA LEU A 35 -0.04 10.42 -4.76
C LEU A 35 0.34 9.06 -5.35
N PHE A 36 -0.66 8.21 -5.63
CA PHE A 36 -0.45 6.85 -6.09
C PHE A 36 -1.39 6.53 -7.26
N SER A 37 -0.86 5.82 -8.24
CA SER A 37 -1.64 5.09 -9.24
C SER A 37 -2.39 3.91 -8.60
N ALA A 38 -3.34 3.36 -9.34
CA ALA A 38 -4.12 2.23 -8.87
C ALA A 38 -3.23 0.98 -8.72
N GLU A 39 -2.27 0.77 -9.65
CA GLU A 39 -1.29 -0.31 -9.53
C GLU A 39 -0.40 -0.15 -8.30
N GLU A 40 0.13 1.06 -8.03
CA GLU A 40 0.95 1.30 -6.84
C GLU A 40 0.17 1.07 -5.55
N ALA A 41 -1.09 1.49 -5.48
CA ALA A 41 -1.96 1.24 -4.32
C ALA A 41 -2.16 -0.26 -4.08
N GLU A 42 -2.37 -1.05 -5.14
CA GLU A 42 -2.47 -2.50 -5.04
C GLU A 42 -1.16 -3.16 -4.64
N ILE A 43 -0.03 -2.68 -5.17
CA ILE A 43 1.30 -3.18 -4.82
C ILE A 43 1.59 -2.90 -3.34
N ILE A 44 1.34 -1.69 -2.84
CA ILE A 44 1.53 -1.34 -1.42
C ILE A 44 0.67 -2.23 -0.51
N LEU A 45 -0.59 -2.48 -0.88
CA LEU A 45 -1.47 -3.38 -0.13
C LEU A 45 -1.02 -4.84 -0.19
N LYS A 46 -0.46 -5.27 -1.31
CA LYS A 46 0.16 -6.59 -1.47
C LYS A 46 1.51 -6.66 -0.76
N LEU A 47 2.20 -5.55 -0.56
CA LEU A 47 3.43 -5.43 0.20
C LEU A 47 3.18 -5.34 1.70
N LYS A 48 1.90 -5.34 2.14
CA LYS A 48 1.47 -5.24 3.54
C LYS A 48 2.57 -5.82 4.44
N PRO A 49 3.27 -4.99 5.23
CA PRO A 49 4.06 -5.52 6.30
C PRO A 49 3.03 -6.14 7.22
N SER A 50 2.96 -7.47 7.23
CA SER A 50 2.65 -8.15 8.47
C SER A 50 3.46 -7.44 9.57
N ARG A 51 3.00 -7.43 10.82
CA ARG A 51 3.71 -6.77 11.93
C ARG A 51 5.18 -7.25 12.13
N HIS A 52 5.65 -8.17 11.29
CA HIS A 52 7.03 -8.51 10.99
C HIS A 52 7.36 -8.03 9.56
N ARG A 53 8.38 -7.17 9.40
CA ARG A 53 8.88 -6.77 8.06
C ARG A 53 9.07 -8.04 7.21
N GLU A 54 8.19 -8.26 6.24
CA GLU A 54 8.34 -9.34 5.29
C GLU A 54 9.52 -8.99 4.37
N THR A 55 10.42 -9.94 4.13
CA THR A 55 11.48 -9.76 3.14
C THR A 55 10.88 -9.79 1.73
N ALA A 56 11.54 -9.18 0.75
CA ALA A 56 11.08 -9.21 -0.64
C ALA A 56 10.83 -10.62 -1.17
N ASP A 57 11.59 -11.61 -0.67
CA ASP A 57 11.42 -13.03 -0.98
C ASP A 57 10.08 -13.59 -0.47
N GLN A 58 9.64 -13.19 0.72
CA GLN A 58 8.37 -13.61 1.31
C GLN A 58 7.18 -13.00 0.55
N VAL A 59 7.29 -11.72 0.19
CA VAL A 59 6.26 -11.05 -0.61
C VAL A 59 6.18 -11.66 -2.02
N ALA A 60 7.31 -11.90 -2.69
CA ALA A 60 7.35 -12.51 -4.02
C ALA A 60 6.68 -13.89 -4.02
N LYS A 61 6.99 -14.72 -3.01
CA LYS A 61 6.37 -16.05 -2.85
C LYS A 61 4.87 -16.00 -2.61
N ARG A 62 4.37 -15.03 -1.83
CA ARG A 62 2.93 -14.90 -1.56
C ARG A 62 2.15 -14.28 -2.72
N THR A 63 2.73 -13.32 -3.41
CA THR A 63 2.04 -12.48 -4.39
C THR A 63 2.27 -12.91 -5.84
N GLY A 64 3.31 -13.72 -6.09
CA GLY A 64 3.74 -14.09 -7.44
C GLY A 64 4.38 -12.95 -8.22
N LEU A 65 4.65 -11.81 -7.57
CA LEU A 65 5.30 -10.65 -8.18
C LEU A 65 6.82 -10.83 -8.22
N ASP A 66 7.46 -10.13 -9.16
CA ASP A 66 8.92 -10.16 -9.30
C ASP A 66 9.62 -9.58 -8.07
N LYS A 67 10.61 -10.31 -7.57
CA LYS A 67 11.36 -9.96 -6.36
C LYS A 67 12.11 -8.63 -6.52
N ASN A 68 12.71 -8.35 -7.68
CA ASN A 68 13.48 -7.11 -7.88
C ASN A 68 12.56 -5.89 -7.89
N THR A 69 11.36 -6.03 -8.45
CA THR A 69 10.34 -4.98 -8.36
C THR A 69 9.98 -4.71 -6.91
N ILE A 70 9.76 -5.76 -6.12
CA ILE A 70 9.43 -5.63 -4.70
C ILE A 70 10.58 -5.02 -3.88
N GLU A 71 11.84 -5.40 -4.13
CA GLU A 71 13.00 -4.86 -3.42
C GLU A 71 13.15 -3.35 -3.63
N LYS A 72 12.98 -2.88 -4.86
CA LYS A 72 13.02 -1.43 -5.16
C LYS A 72 11.94 -0.65 -4.43
N GLU A 73 10.71 -1.18 -4.39
CA GLU A 73 9.61 -0.54 -3.67
C GLU A 73 9.86 -0.52 -2.15
N LEU A 74 10.41 -1.60 -1.59
CA LEU A 74 10.79 -1.68 -0.17
C LEU A 74 11.92 -0.70 0.21
N GLU A 75 12.92 -0.50 -0.66
CA GLU A 75 13.97 0.50 -0.46
C GLU A 75 13.46 1.95 -0.57
N LEU A 76 12.48 2.20 -1.43
CA LEU A 76 11.83 3.53 -1.53
C LEU A 76 10.98 3.87 -0.30
N LEU A 77 10.57 2.86 0.47
CA LEU A 77 9.72 2.97 1.67
C LEU A 77 10.52 2.97 2.99
N SER A 78 11.86 2.91 2.95
CA SER A 78 12.76 2.97 4.12
C SER A 78 13.28 4.37 4.41
#